data_AF-A0A2E7CRA3-F1
#
_entry.id   AF-A0A2E7CRA3-F1
#
_cell.length_a   1.000
_cell.length_b   1.000
_cell.length_c   1.000
_cell.angle_alpha   90.00
_cell.angle_beta   90.00
_cell.angle_gamma   90.00
#
_symmetry.space_group_name_H-M   'P 1'
#
loop_
_entity.id
_entity.type
_entity.pdbx_description
1 polymer ?
#
loop_
_entity_poly.entity_id
_entity_poly.type
_entity_poly.pdbx_seq_one_letter_code
_entity_poly.pdbx_strand_id
1 'polypeptide(L)'
;MIRSILYLAILGITSIGLIFKFLHQPGAAVLLVTGYSAIIMAIFEYFIKNFKRSSTLQFFAPILAIFFVLGVLFKINHWPYSNEMLLFSISSFSFVFINYAFKIRKSFHAILPLIFSVFFLMALLRVLRLPEPPYLLYGSYFVFVFLVPIITFLSAKNIIISNKKIGKNFLIISVISIVLCLIEYKIKFYPNLLGIHGVYNYVLKVILITCILLFIGRTLLFKNLKENYKLDHILLQFLGSSYLILMVILGLVRAYG
;
A
#
# COMPACT_ATOMS: atom_id res chain seq x y z
N MET A 1 6.23 -17.54 -14.59
CA MET A 1 5.77 -16.62 -15.65
C MET A 1 4.30 -16.25 -15.48
N ILE A 2 3.37 -17.23 -15.46
CA ILE A 2 1.92 -17.02 -15.34
C ILE A 2 1.52 -16.16 -14.11
N ARG A 3 2.04 -16.47 -12.93
CA ARG A 3 1.73 -15.72 -11.70
C ARG A 3 2.13 -14.24 -11.78
N SER A 4 3.23 -13.93 -12.46
CA SER A 4 3.68 -12.55 -12.69
C SER A 4 2.73 -11.81 -13.62
N ILE A 5 2.24 -12.47 -14.67
CA ILE A 5 1.26 -11.90 -15.62
C ILE A 5 -0.07 -11.61 -14.90
N LEU A 6 -0.54 -12.53 -14.06
CA LEU A 6 -1.76 -12.32 -13.27
C LEU A 6 -1.63 -11.11 -12.33
N TYR A 7 -0.51 -10.97 -11.60
CA TYR A 7 -0.32 -9.79 -10.75
C TYR A 7 -0.29 -8.48 -11.54
N LEU A 8 0.33 -8.48 -12.73
CA LEU A 8 0.32 -7.31 -13.61
C LEU A 8 -1.10 -6.96 -14.08
N ALA A 9 -1.90 -7.97 -14.45
CA ALA A 9 -3.28 -7.78 -14.86
C ALA A 9 -4.14 -7.24 -13.71
N ILE A 10 -4.02 -7.81 -12.51
CA ILE A 10 -4.76 -7.35 -11.31
C ILE A 10 -4.41 -5.89 -11.01
N LEU A 11 -3.12 -5.55 -10.93
CA LEU A 11 -2.67 -4.18 -10.69
C LEU A 11 -3.19 -3.24 -11.80
N GLY A 12 -3.05 -3.65 -13.06
CA GLY A 12 -3.52 -2.87 -14.21
C GLY A 12 -5.02 -2.56 -14.15
N ILE A 13 -5.87 -3.57 -13.95
CA ILE A 13 -7.33 -3.41 -13.85
C ILE A 13 -7.68 -2.47 -12.70
N THR A 14 -7.08 -2.67 -11.51
CA THR A 14 -7.34 -1.79 -10.36
C THR A 14 -6.92 -0.35 -10.60
N SER A 15 -5.76 -0.13 -11.22
CA SER A 15 -5.26 1.22 -11.52
C SER A 15 -6.11 1.91 -12.57
N ILE A 16 -6.52 1.21 -13.64
CA ILE A 16 -7.42 1.75 -14.66
C ILE A 16 -8.78 2.08 -14.04
N GLY A 17 -9.32 1.23 -13.16
CA GLY A 17 -10.57 1.50 -12.44
C GLY A 17 -10.49 2.75 -11.56
N LEU A 18 -9.39 2.95 -10.84
CA LEU A 18 -9.16 4.17 -10.04
C LEU A 18 -9.02 5.41 -10.94
N ILE A 19 -8.30 5.32 -12.06
CA ILE A 19 -8.16 6.42 -13.02
C ILE A 19 -9.52 6.81 -13.59
N PHE A 20 -10.32 5.83 -14.02
CA PHE A 20 -11.68 6.05 -14.53
C PHE A 20 -12.57 6.70 -13.47
N LYS A 21 -12.46 6.27 -12.22
CA LYS A 21 -13.19 6.89 -11.10
C LYS A 21 -12.86 8.37 -10.96
N PHE A 22 -11.57 8.73 -10.93
CA PHE A 22 -11.17 10.13 -10.77
C PHE A 22 -11.52 10.98 -11.99
N LEU A 23 -11.46 10.42 -13.19
CA LEU A 23 -11.86 11.08 -14.44
C LEU A 23 -13.38 11.05 -14.72
N HIS A 24 -14.20 10.56 -13.77
CA HIS A 24 -15.65 10.39 -13.92
C HIS A 24 -16.07 9.62 -15.19
N GLN A 25 -15.26 8.67 -15.63
CA GLN A 25 -15.53 7.87 -16.83
C GLN A 25 -16.52 6.73 -16.53
N PRO A 26 -17.40 6.39 -17.50
CA PRO A 26 -18.32 5.26 -17.34
C PRO A 26 -17.53 3.95 -17.17
N GLY A 27 -18.08 3.02 -16.38
CA GLY A 27 -17.45 1.72 -16.12
C GLY A 27 -16.43 1.68 -14.98
N ALA A 28 -16.13 2.82 -14.33
CA ALA A 28 -15.23 2.87 -13.17
C ALA A 28 -15.62 1.87 -12.06
N ALA A 29 -16.92 1.77 -11.75
CA ALA A 29 -17.43 0.85 -10.72
C ALA A 29 -17.15 -0.62 -11.08
N VAL A 30 -17.41 -1.02 -12.33
CA VAL A 30 -17.19 -2.40 -12.80
C VAL A 30 -15.69 -2.75 -12.72
N LEU A 31 -14.82 -1.84 -13.15
CA LEU A 31 -13.37 -2.03 -13.08
C LEU A 31 -12.86 -2.13 -11.64
N LEU A 32 -13.41 -1.34 -10.71
CA LEU A 32 -13.04 -1.41 -9.29
C LEU A 32 -13.52 -2.69 -8.63
N VAL A 33 -14.76 -3.12 -8.89
CA VAL A 33 -15.29 -4.38 -8.38
C VAL A 33 -14.50 -5.56 -8.91
N THR A 34 -14.20 -5.60 -10.21
CA THR A 34 -13.40 -6.68 -10.82
C THR A 34 -11.95 -6.67 -10.35
N GLY A 35 -11.33 -5.49 -10.23
CA GLY A 35 -9.97 -5.37 -9.72
C GLY A 35 -9.84 -5.79 -8.25
N TYR A 36 -10.73 -5.33 -7.38
CA TYR A 36 -10.71 -5.67 -5.96
C TYR A 36 -11.10 -7.13 -5.69
N SER A 37 -12.05 -7.70 -6.45
CA SER A 37 -12.34 -9.13 -6.37
C SER A 37 -11.15 -9.98 -6.80
N ALA A 38 -10.40 -9.55 -7.82
CA ALA A 38 -9.19 -10.24 -8.25
C ALA A 38 -8.05 -10.12 -7.20
N ILE A 39 -7.92 -8.98 -6.50
CA ILE A 39 -7.04 -8.85 -5.32
C ILE A 39 -7.44 -9.86 -4.24
N ILE A 40 -8.73 -9.93 -3.89
CA ILE A 40 -9.24 -10.87 -2.88
C ILE A 40 -8.91 -12.31 -3.28
N MET A 41 -9.15 -12.69 -4.54
CA MET A 41 -8.84 -14.02 -5.06
C MET A 41 -7.35 -14.34 -4.94
N ALA A 42 -6.47 -13.38 -5.28
CA ALA A 42 -5.02 -13.57 -5.17
C ALA A 42 -4.54 -13.72 -3.72
N ILE A 43 -5.13 -12.98 -2.78
CA ILE A 43 -4.84 -13.13 -1.34
C ILE A 43 -5.35 -14.48 -0.83
N PHE A 44 -6.53 -14.91 -1.28
CA PHE A 44 -7.11 -16.20 -0.91
C PHE A 44 -6.29 -17.38 -1.44
N GLU A 45 -5.82 -17.31 -2.70
CA GLU A 45 -4.90 -18.30 -3.26
C GLU A 45 -3.60 -18.37 -2.46
N TYR A 46 -3.06 -17.21 -2.06
CA TYR A 46 -1.89 -17.15 -1.18
C TYR A 46 -2.16 -17.80 0.18
N PHE A 47 -3.33 -17.56 0.77
CA PHE A 47 -3.75 -18.16 2.04
C PHE A 47 -3.80 -19.69 1.94
N ILE A 48 -4.50 -20.25 0.94
CA ILE A 48 -4.61 -21.70 0.74
C ILE A 48 -3.24 -22.35 0.59
N LYS A 49 -2.36 -21.74 -0.21
CA LYS A 49 -1.01 -22.30 -0.46
C LYS A 49 -0.13 -22.33 0.78
N ASN A 50 -0.32 -21.39 1.71
CA ASN A 50 0.52 -21.27 2.90
C ASN A 50 -0.14 -21.82 4.18
N PHE A 51 -1.38 -22.30 4.09
CA PHE A 51 -2.19 -22.76 5.22
C PHE A 51 -1.47 -23.76 6.14
N LYS A 52 -0.79 -24.76 5.55
CA LYS A 52 -0.13 -25.84 6.32
C LYS A 52 1.21 -25.44 6.96
N ARG A 53 1.76 -24.27 6.62
CA ARG A 53 3.14 -23.89 6.93
C ARG A 53 3.24 -22.60 7.73
N SER A 54 2.10 -22.00 8.07
CA SER A 54 2.03 -20.66 8.66
C SER A 54 2.02 -20.70 10.18
N SER A 55 2.82 -19.82 10.80
CA SER A 55 2.57 -19.43 12.19
C SER A 55 1.22 -18.72 12.32
N THR A 56 0.66 -18.65 13.53
CA THR A 56 -0.65 -18.02 13.81
C THR A 56 -0.81 -16.63 13.16
N LEU A 57 0.22 -15.80 13.22
CA LEU A 57 0.17 -14.46 12.62
C LEU A 57 0.15 -14.46 11.09
N GLN A 58 0.85 -15.41 10.46
CA GLN A 58 0.86 -15.59 9.01
C GLN A 58 -0.45 -16.17 8.49
N PHE A 59 -1.20 -16.85 9.36
CA PHE A 59 -2.52 -17.36 9.07
C PHE A 59 -3.59 -16.25 9.06
N PHE A 60 -3.59 -15.38 10.08
CA PHE A 60 -4.62 -14.34 10.19
C PHE A 60 -4.42 -13.16 9.23
N ALA A 61 -3.18 -12.78 8.90
CA ALA A 61 -2.92 -11.60 8.08
C ALA A 61 -3.61 -11.61 6.69
N PRO A 62 -3.60 -12.71 5.91
CA PRO A 62 -4.34 -12.78 4.65
C PRO A 62 -5.86 -12.64 4.81
N ILE A 63 -6.43 -13.26 5.85
CA ILE A 63 -7.87 -13.17 6.15
C ILE A 63 -8.23 -11.71 6.43
N LEU A 64 -7.46 -11.03 7.30
CA LEU A 64 -7.66 -9.63 7.62
C LEU A 64 -7.57 -8.72 6.38
N ALA A 65 -6.65 -9.02 5.47
CA ALA A 65 -6.54 -8.30 4.21
C ALA A 65 -7.76 -8.50 3.30
N ILE A 66 -8.34 -9.70 3.26
CA ILE A 66 -9.59 -9.95 2.52
C ILE A 66 -10.73 -9.11 3.13
N PHE A 67 -10.91 -9.12 4.45
CA PHE A 67 -11.92 -8.31 5.13
C PHE A 67 -11.74 -6.81 4.88
N PHE A 68 -10.50 -6.34 4.80
CA PHE A 68 -10.21 -4.94 4.47
C PHE A 68 -10.64 -4.58 3.05
N VAL A 69 -10.23 -5.37 2.05
CA VAL A 69 -10.57 -5.10 0.65
C VAL A 69 -12.09 -5.22 0.43
N LEU A 70 -12.74 -6.20 1.05
CA LEU A 70 -14.21 -6.33 1.05
C LEU A 70 -14.88 -5.13 1.72
N GLY A 71 -14.41 -4.70 2.89
CA GLY A 71 -14.93 -3.53 3.59
C GLY A 71 -14.85 -2.26 2.75
N VAL A 72 -13.74 -2.05 2.04
CA VAL A 72 -13.58 -0.94 1.09
C VAL A 72 -14.54 -1.09 -0.10
N LEU A 73 -14.63 -2.28 -0.71
CA LEU A 73 -15.53 -2.55 -1.84
C LEU A 73 -16.99 -2.28 -1.46
N PHE A 74 -17.40 -2.74 -0.28
CA PHE A 74 -18.77 -2.55 0.23
C PHE A 74 -19.02 -1.08 0.53
N LYS A 75 -18.02 -0.36 1.05
CA LYS A 75 -18.13 1.07 1.32
C LYS A 75 -18.32 1.89 0.03
N ILE A 76 -17.61 1.53 -1.05
CA ILE A 76 -17.73 2.19 -2.35
C ILE A 76 -19.11 1.93 -2.98
N ASN A 77 -19.63 0.71 -2.85
CA ASN A 77 -20.93 0.33 -3.41
C ASN A 77 -22.12 0.63 -2.49
N HIS A 78 -21.89 1.29 -1.35
CA HIS A 78 -22.91 1.57 -0.34
C HIS A 78 -23.63 0.31 0.21
N TRP A 79 -22.92 -0.81 0.27
CA TRP A 79 -23.45 -2.06 0.82
C TRP A 79 -23.38 -2.08 2.35
N PRO A 80 -24.30 -2.81 3.02
CA PRO A 80 -24.33 -2.92 4.48
C PRO A 80 -23.07 -3.59 5.03
N TYR A 81 -22.78 -3.42 6.32
CA TYR A 81 -21.63 -4.00 7.03
C TYR A 81 -20.23 -3.49 6.64
N SER A 82 -20.13 -2.48 5.78
CA SER A 82 -18.83 -1.93 5.35
C SER A 82 -18.00 -1.34 6.50
N ASN A 83 -18.63 -0.66 7.46
CA ASN A 83 -17.91 -0.03 8.57
C ASN A 83 -17.38 -1.07 9.55
N GLU A 84 -18.14 -2.13 9.78
CA GLU A 84 -17.89 -3.22 10.70
C GLU A 84 -16.70 -4.06 10.19
N MET A 85 -16.70 -4.38 8.89
CA MET A 85 -15.56 -5.03 8.23
C MET A 85 -14.29 -4.17 8.28
N LEU A 86 -14.42 -2.85 8.02
CA LEU A 86 -13.29 -1.92 8.09
C LEU A 86 -12.77 -1.79 9.52
N LEU A 87 -13.64 -1.70 10.51
CA LEU A 87 -13.28 -1.59 11.92
C LEU A 87 -12.48 -2.81 12.38
N PHE A 88 -12.97 -4.01 12.08
CA PHE A 88 -12.29 -5.24 12.44
C PHE A 88 -10.91 -5.36 11.77
N SER A 89 -10.83 -5.06 10.47
CA SER A 89 -9.59 -5.18 9.70
C SER A 89 -8.56 -4.09 10.05
N ILE A 90 -8.96 -2.83 10.19
CA ILE A 90 -8.07 -1.72 10.55
C ILE A 90 -7.49 -1.91 11.95
N SER A 91 -8.33 -2.28 12.92
CA SER A 91 -7.88 -2.59 14.29
C SER A 91 -6.83 -3.70 14.29
N SER A 92 -7.12 -4.80 13.58
CA SER A 92 -6.20 -5.93 13.50
C SER A 92 -4.91 -5.61 12.74
N PHE A 93 -4.97 -4.79 11.68
CA PHE A 93 -3.78 -4.37 10.95
C PHE A 93 -2.82 -3.55 11.80
N SER A 94 -3.33 -2.70 12.69
CA SER A 94 -2.50 -1.99 13.66
C SER A 94 -1.63 -2.96 14.47
N PHE A 95 -2.23 -4.01 15.04
CA PHE A 95 -1.49 -5.06 15.77
C PHE A 95 -0.54 -5.86 14.90
N VAL A 96 -0.93 -6.20 13.67
CA VAL A 96 -0.06 -6.93 12.72
C VAL A 96 1.20 -6.12 12.40
N PHE A 97 1.06 -4.81 12.14
CA PHE A 97 2.18 -3.93 11.85
C PHE A 97 3.08 -3.66 13.06
N ILE A 98 2.51 -3.55 14.28
CA ILE A 98 3.29 -3.49 15.52
C ILE A 98 4.12 -4.77 15.69
N ASN A 99 3.52 -5.94 15.52
CA ASN A 99 4.23 -7.22 15.60
C ASN A 99 5.33 -7.33 14.54
N TYR A 100 5.07 -6.81 13.33
CA TYR A 100 6.05 -6.73 12.27
C TYR A 100 7.24 -5.85 12.67
N ALA A 101 6.98 -4.65 13.19
CA ALA A 101 8.01 -3.74 13.69
C ALA A 101 8.84 -4.38 14.82
N PHE A 102 8.18 -5.04 15.77
CA PHE A 102 8.84 -5.71 16.89
C PHE A 102 9.77 -6.84 16.45
N LYS A 103 9.39 -7.59 15.40
CA LYS A 103 10.22 -8.67 14.82
C LYS A 103 11.54 -8.16 14.23
N ILE A 104 11.54 -6.94 13.68
CA ILE A 104 12.74 -6.31 13.11
C ILE A 104 13.29 -5.16 13.96
N ARG A 105 12.92 -5.07 15.25
CA ARG A 105 13.22 -3.93 16.13
C ARG A 105 14.69 -3.52 16.24
N LYS A 106 15.63 -4.43 15.98
CA LYS A 106 17.07 -4.14 15.98
C LYS A 106 17.53 -3.37 14.73
N SER A 107 16.66 -3.23 13.74
CA SER A 107 16.95 -2.59 12.46
C SER A 107 16.22 -1.25 12.36
N PHE A 108 16.88 -0.28 11.72
CA PHE A 108 16.28 1.01 11.36
C PHE A 108 14.99 0.87 10.53
N HIS A 109 14.84 -0.23 9.78
CA HIS A 109 13.62 -0.51 8.99
C HIS A 109 12.36 -0.69 9.84
N ALA A 110 12.47 -0.95 11.16
CA ALA A 110 11.33 -1.12 12.07
C ALA A 110 10.48 0.14 12.22
N ILE A 111 11.05 1.32 11.93
CA ILE A 111 10.37 2.61 12.08
C ILE A 111 9.16 2.72 11.14
N LEU A 112 9.29 2.24 9.90
CA LEU A 112 8.20 2.32 8.91
C LEU A 112 6.93 1.56 9.32
N PRO A 113 6.97 0.24 9.64
CA PRO A 113 5.78 -0.48 10.08
C PRO A 113 5.20 0.07 11.38
N LEU A 114 6.03 0.58 12.29
CA LEU A 114 5.56 1.22 13.51
C LEU A 114 4.75 2.49 13.20
N ILE A 115 5.28 3.39 12.37
CA ILE A 115 4.56 4.60 11.98
C ILE A 115 3.29 4.26 11.19
N PHE A 116 3.35 3.25 10.32
CA PHE A 116 2.18 2.79 9.58
C PHE A 116 1.11 2.16 10.50
N SER A 117 1.50 1.50 11.59
CA SER A 117 0.53 1.06 12.62
C SER A 117 -0.15 2.24 13.32
N VAL A 118 0.58 3.31 13.63
CA VAL A 118 0.01 4.53 14.21
C VAL A 118 -0.98 5.17 13.25
N PHE A 119 -0.65 5.23 11.95
CA PHE A 119 -1.57 5.69 10.91
C PHE A 119 -2.88 4.87 10.90
N PHE A 120 -2.78 3.53 10.98
CA PHE A 120 -3.95 2.66 11.06
C PHE A 120 -4.78 2.85 12.33
N LEU A 121 -4.13 3.02 13.47
CA LEU A 121 -4.81 3.29 14.75
C LEU A 121 -5.57 4.61 14.68
N MET A 122 -4.96 5.65 14.10
CA MET A 122 -5.66 6.93 13.89
C MET A 122 -6.80 6.78 12.89
N ALA A 123 -6.60 6.02 11.80
CA ALA A 123 -7.65 5.78 10.82
C ALA A 123 -8.87 5.05 11.42
N LEU A 124 -8.66 4.22 12.45
CA LEU A 124 -9.71 3.56 13.22
C LEU A 124 -10.62 4.58 13.92
N LEU A 125 -10.05 5.62 14.54
CA LEU A 125 -10.81 6.68 15.21
C LEU A 125 -11.74 7.39 14.23
N ARG A 126 -11.25 7.68 13.02
CA ARG A 126 -12.06 8.24 11.94
C ARG A 126 -13.23 7.35 11.55
N VAL A 127 -13.02 6.03 11.42
CA VAL A 127 -14.11 5.08 11.10
C VAL A 127 -15.13 5.02 12.23
N LEU A 128 -14.68 5.06 13.48
CA LEU A 128 -15.51 5.09 14.68
C LEU A 128 -16.21 6.43 14.93
N ARG A 129 -15.91 7.48 14.13
CA ARG A 129 -16.37 8.86 14.35
C ARG A 129 -15.99 9.42 15.73
N LEU A 130 -14.90 8.90 16.31
CA LEU A 130 -14.35 9.40 17.56
C LEU A 130 -13.57 10.70 17.29
N PRO A 131 -13.47 11.61 18.28
CA PRO A 131 -12.65 12.80 18.15
C PRO A 131 -11.19 12.40 17.96
N GLU A 132 -10.64 12.70 16.80
CA GLU A 132 -9.23 12.49 16.48
C GLU A 132 -8.52 13.83 16.35
N PRO A 133 -7.29 13.97 16.88
CA PRO A 133 -6.44 15.08 16.53
C PRO A 133 -6.07 15.00 15.04
N PRO A 134 -6.53 15.95 14.18
CA PRO A 134 -6.37 15.82 12.73
C PRO A 134 -4.91 15.76 12.30
N TYR A 135 -4.00 16.34 13.10
CA TYR A 135 -2.57 16.34 12.85
C TYR A 135 -1.91 14.96 13.01
N LEU A 136 -2.44 14.04 13.84
CA LEU A 136 -1.80 12.73 14.07
C LEU A 136 -2.04 11.76 12.91
N LEU A 137 -3.24 11.73 12.34
CA LEU A 137 -3.52 10.87 11.17
C LEU A 137 -2.68 11.30 9.97
N TYR A 138 -2.76 12.59 9.59
CA TYR A 138 -2.01 13.09 8.44
C TYR A 138 -0.51 13.15 8.74
N GLY A 139 -0.12 13.49 9.98
CA GLY A 139 1.27 13.52 10.40
C GLY A 139 1.94 12.15 10.30
N SER A 140 1.35 11.11 10.89
CA SER A 140 1.89 9.74 10.79
C SER A 140 1.99 9.27 9.33
N TYR A 141 0.99 9.58 8.52
CA TYR A 141 1.02 9.31 7.08
C TYR A 141 2.16 10.04 6.36
N PHE A 142 2.34 11.35 6.57
CA PHE A 142 3.40 12.12 5.92
C PHE A 142 4.79 11.69 6.38
N VAL A 143 4.96 11.40 7.67
CA VAL A 143 6.24 10.88 8.17
C VAL A 143 6.54 9.53 7.51
N PHE A 144 5.56 8.65 7.35
CA PHE A 144 5.72 7.41 6.61
C PHE A 144 6.20 7.68 5.17
N VAL A 145 5.45 8.50 4.41
CA VAL A 145 5.74 8.80 3.00
C VAL A 145 7.09 9.48 2.83
N PHE A 146 7.52 10.32 3.78
CA PHE A 146 8.82 10.97 3.78
C PHE A 146 9.97 10.02 4.11
N LEU A 147 9.77 9.06 5.03
CA LEU A 147 10.81 8.11 5.42
C LEU A 147 11.05 7.01 4.37
N VAL A 148 10.02 6.60 3.61
CA VAL A 148 10.17 5.57 2.57
C VAL A 148 11.30 5.89 1.56
N PRO A 149 11.35 7.07 0.90
CA PRO A 149 12.40 7.37 -0.06
C PRO A 149 13.79 7.40 0.59
N ILE A 150 13.91 7.88 1.83
CA ILE A 150 15.17 7.94 2.58
C ILE A 150 15.69 6.52 2.85
N ILE A 151 14.85 5.67 3.42
CA ILE A 151 15.24 4.30 3.79
C ILE A 151 15.56 3.48 2.54
N THR A 152 14.73 3.56 1.50
CA THR A 152 14.98 2.84 0.24
C THR A 152 16.23 3.33 -0.48
N PHE A 153 16.57 4.63 -0.37
CA PHE A 153 17.82 5.16 -0.91
C PHE A 153 19.06 4.65 -0.16
N LEU A 154 18.99 4.59 1.17
CA LEU A 154 20.07 4.03 1.99
C LEU A 154 20.29 2.55 1.68
N SER A 155 19.21 1.76 1.56
CA SER A 155 19.28 0.37 1.10
C SER A 155 19.86 0.28 -0.31
N ALA A 156 19.49 1.18 -1.23
CA ALA A 156 20.05 1.21 -2.58
C ALA A 156 21.57 1.36 -2.57
N LYS A 157 22.09 2.34 -1.82
CA LYS A 157 23.54 2.59 -1.70
C LYS A 157 24.30 1.36 -1.22
N ASN A 158 23.80 0.71 -0.17
CA ASN A 158 24.44 -0.47 0.41
C ASN A 158 24.43 -1.66 -0.57
N ILE A 159 23.34 -1.87 -1.30
CA ILE A 159 23.19 -3.03 -2.21
C ILE A 159 23.87 -2.79 -3.57
N ILE A 160 24.00 -1.53 -4.04
CA ILE A 160 24.65 -1.25 -5.33
C ILE A 160 26.10 -1.76 -5.36
N ILE A 161 26.80 -1.69 -4.23
CA ILE A 161 28.20 -2.12 -4.09
C ILE A 161 28.34 -3.62 -4.40
N SER A 162 27.39 -4.43 -3.95
CA SER A 162 27.44 -5.90 -4.09
C SER A 162 26.65 -6.43 -5.28
N ASN A 163 25.50 -5.82 -5.60
CA ASN A 163 24.62 -6.24 -6.68
C ASN A 163 23.95 -5.03 -7.35
N LYS A 164 24.61 -4.55 -8.41
CA LYS A 164 24.18 -3.39 -9.20
C LYS A 164 22.73 -3.47 -9.68
N LYS A 165 22.22 -4.66 -10.02
CA LYS A 165 20.86 -4.83 -10.56
C LYS A 165 19.79 -4.63 -9.49
N ILE A 166 19.94 -5.24 -8.32
CA ILE A 166 19.00 -5.09 -7.20
C ILE A 166 19.07 -3.65 -6.68
N GLY A 167 20.28 -3.13 -6.48
CA GLY A 167 20.50 -1.77 -6.01
C GLY A 167 19.86 -0.71 -6.92
N LYS A 168 19.95 -0.89 -8.25
CA LYS A 168 19.26 0.00 -9.22
C LYS A 168 17.74 0.02 -9.04
N ASN A 169 17.11 -1.13 -8.74
CA ASN A 169 15.68 -1.16 -8.51
C ASN A 169 15.29 -0.41 -7.23
N PHE A 170 16.06 -0.55 -6.14
CA PHE A 170 15.84 0.23 -4.91
C PHE A 170 15.98 1.73 -5.17
N LEU A 171 16.96 2.13 -5.98
CA LEU A 171 17.15 3.53 -6.37
C LEU A 171 15.95 4.06 -7.16
N ILE A 172 15.42 3.26 -8.10
CA ILE A 172 14.21 3.62 -8.86
C ILE A 172 13.00 3.76 -7.92
N ILE A 173 12.81 2.82 -6.98
CA ILE A 173 11.72 2.90 -5.98
C ILE A 173 11.85 4.20 -5.18
N SER A 174 13.05 4.52 -4.70
CA SER A 174 13.31 5.75 -3.95
C SER A 174 12.95 7.01 -4.74
N VAL A 175 13.41 7.12 -6.00
CA VAL A 175 13.12 8.28 -6.86
C VAL A 175 11.61 8.44 -7.09
N ILE A 176 10.90 7.34 -7.39
CA ILE A 176 9.44 7.39 -7.58
C ILE A 176 8.73 7.77 -6.27
N SER A 177 9.20 7.26 -5.13
CA SER A 177 8.67 7.62 -3.80
C SER A 177 8.90 9.09 -3.44
N ILE A 178 10.01 9.71 -3.87
CA ILE A 178 10.23 11.16 -3.70
C ILE A 178 9.19 11.93 -4.49
N VAL A 179 8.98 11.58 -5.77
CA VAL A 179 7.97 12.24 -6.62
C VAL A 179 6.58 12.08 -6.02
N LEU A 180 6.23 10.89 -5.54
CA LEU A 180 4.98 10.63 -4.84
C LEU A 180 4.83 11.50 -3.58
N CYS A 181 5.88 11.63 -2.76
CA CYS A 181 5.89 12.48 -1.58
C CYS A 181 5.57 13.94 -1.91
N LEU A 182 6.17 14.48 -2.98
CA LEU A 182 5.92 15.85 -3.43
C LEU A 182 4.47 16.06 -3.89
N ILE A 183 3.92 15.10 -4.62
CA ILE A 183 2.53 15.16 -5.08
C ILE A 183 1.56 15.09 -3.91
N GLU A 184 1.82 14.25 -2.92
CA GLU A 184 0.97 14.14 -1.73
C GLU A 184 1.00 15.39 -0.87
N TYR A 185 2.19 15.98 -0.71
CA TYR A 185 2.34 17.27 -0.05
C TYR A 185 1.54 18.35 -0.78
N LYS A 186 1.65 18.41 -2.11
CA LYS A 186 0.89 19.34 -2.96
C LYS A 186 -0.62 19.16 -2.81
N ILE A 187 -1.14 17.93 -2.97
CA ILE A 187 -2.59 17.63 -2.89
C ILE A 187 -3.17 18.13 -1.56
N LYS A 188 -2.42 17.99 -0.46
CA LYS A 188 -2.94 18.28 0.88
C LYS A 188 -2.82 19.74 1.29
N PHE A 189 -1.66 20.36 1.08
CA PHE A 189 -1.38 21.71 1.59
C PHE A 189 -1.62 22.80 0.55
N TYR A 190 -1.42 22.47 -0.73
CA TYR A 190 -1.44 23.44 -1.82
C TYR A 190 -2.21 22.90 -3.03
N PRO A 191 -3.52 22.59 -2.89
CA PRO A 191 -4.29 21.91 -3.94
C PRO A 191 -4.36 22.70 -5.26
N ASN A 192 -4.29 24.03 -5.20
CA ASN A 192 -4.37 24.93 -6.36
C ASN A 192 -3.00 25.33 -6.92
N LEU A 193 -1.90 24.92 -6.28
CA LEU A 193 -0.55 25.26 -6.72
C LEU A 193 -0.26 24.54 -8.05
N LEU A 194 0.37 25.23 -9.00
CA LEU A 194 0.66 24.77 -10.37
C LEU A 194 -0.54 24.73 -11.34
N GLY A 195 -1.75 25.16 -10.95
CA GLY A 195 -2.90 25.27 -11.88
C GLY A 195 -3.41 23.93 -12.46
N ILE A 196 -2.90 22.80 -11.96
CA ILE A 196 -3.36 21.46 -12.36
C ILE A 196 -4.61 21.12 -11.55
N HIS A 197 -5.74 20.87 -12.22
CA HIS A 197 -6.98 20.45 -11.56
C HIS A 197 -6.73 19.26 -10.62
N GLY A 198 -7.36 19.29 -9.44
CA GLY A 198 -7.16 18.32 -8.36
C GLY A 198 -7.25 16.85 -8.81
N VAL A 199 -8.13 16.57 -9.78
CA VAL A 199 -8.33 15.26 -10.42
C VAL A 199 -7.02 14.67 -10.97
N TYR A 200 -6.22 15.46 -11.71
CA TYR A 200 -5.00 14.95 -12.34
C TYR A 200 -3.92 14.59 -11.32
N ASN A 201 -3.88 15.27 -10.16
CA ASN A 201 -2.94 14.90 -9.10
C ASN A 201 -3.28 13.50 -8.52
N TYR A 202 -4.56 13.14 -8.43
CA TYR A 202 -4.97 11.79 -8.01
C TYR A 202 -4.67 10.73 -9.06
N VAL A 203 -4.88 11.02 -10.35
CA VAL A 203 -4.48 10.14 -11.46
C VAL A 203 -2.97 9.88 -11.41
N LEU A 204 -2.16 10.93 -11.24
CA LEU A 204 -0.71 10.81 -11.13
C LEU A 204 -0.31 10.00 -9.90
N LYS A 205 -0.98 10.19 -8.76
CA LYS A 205 -0.79 9.38 -7.55
C LYS A 205 -1.04 7.89 -7.81
N VAL A 206 -2.13 7.53 -8.51
CA VAL A 206 -2.41 6.13 -8.88
C VAL A 206 -1.30 5.55 -9.74
N ILE A 207 -0.85 6.29 -10.77
CA ILE A 207 0.23 5.86 -11.66
C ILE A 207 1.52 5.60 -10.87
N LEU A 208 1.91 6.52 -9.98
CA LEU A 208 3.14 6.39 -9.21
C LEU A 208 3.10 5.22 -8.23
N ILE A 209 1.99 5.02 -7.51
CA ILE A 209 1.82 3.86 -6.61
C ILE A 209 1.88 2.56 -7.41
N THR A 210 1.26 2.52 -8.60
CA THR A 210 1.33 1.36 -9.49
C THR A 210 2.78 1.07 -9.89
N CYS A 211 3.52 2.09 -10.33
CA CYS A 211 4.93 1.95 -10.68
C CYS A 211 5.77 1.42 -9.51
N ILE A 212 5.57 1.95 -8.30
CA ILE A 212 6.25 1.46 -7.08
C ILE A 212 5.95 -0.03 -6.86
N LEU A 213 4.68 -0.44 -6.89
CA LEU A 213 4.28 -1.83 -6.71
C LEU A 213 4.90 -2.77 -7.76
N LEU A 214 4.98 -2.32 -9.02
CA LEU A 214 5.63 -3.09 -10.10
C LEU A 214 7.12 -3.29 -9.83
N PHE A 215 7.84 -2.24 -9.41
CA PHE A 215 9.27 -2.35 -9.11
C PHE A 215 9.54 -3.17 -7.85
N ILE A 216 8.71 -3.04 -6.81
CA ILE A 216 8.79 -3.89 -5.61
C ILE A 216 8.57 -5.36 -6.01
N GLY A 217 7.49 -5.66 -6.73
CA GLY A 217 7.16 -7.01 -7.17
C GLY A 217 8.27 -7.64 -8.01
N ARG A 218 8.85 -6.88 -8.94
CA ARG A 218 10.01 -7.32 -9.74
C ARG A 218 11.24 -7.61 -8.89
N THR A 219 11.49 -6.79 -7.86
CA THR A 219 12.69 -6.92 -7.01
C THR A 219 12.59 -8.10 -6.06
N LEU A 220 11.38 -8.40 -5.56
CA LEU A 220 11.12 -9.56 -4.71
C LEU A 220 11.31 -10.91 -5.44
N LEU A 221 11.38 -10.93 -6.77
CA LEU A 221 11.64 -12.16 -7.54
C LEU A 221 13.13 -12.60 -7.51
N PHE A 222 14.06 -11.72 -7.13
CA PHE A 222 15.48 -12.07 -7.05
C PHE A 222 15.77 -12.94 -5.82
N LYS A 223 16.18 -14.20 -6.03
CA LYS A 223 16.53 -15.14 -4.95
C LYS A 223 17.61 -14.58 -4.01
N ASN A 224 18.66 -13.97 -4.59
CA ASN A 224 19.78 -13.40 -3.84
C ASN A 224 19.34 -12.32 -2.83
N LEU A 225 18.20 -11.64 -3.06
CA LEU A 225 17.68 -10.67 -2.11
C LEU A 225 17.24 -11.36 -0.80
N LYS A 226 16.55 -12.49 -0.91
CA LYS A 226 16.04 -13.23 0.25
C LYS A 226 17.16 -13.85 1.08
N GLU A 227 18.21 -14.34 0.41
CA GLU A 227 19.34 -15.04 1.04
C GLU A 227 20.36 -14.06 1.61
N ASN A 228 20.79 -13.05 0.83
CA ASN A 228 21.89 -12.17 1.21
C ASN A 228 21.43 -10.87 1.88
N TYR A 229 20.17 -10.44 1.65
CA TYR A 229 19.63 -9.15 2.10
C TYR A 229 18.28 -9.35 2.81
N LYS A 230 18.26 -10.22 3.81
CA LYS A 230 17.03 -10.63 4.51
C LYS A 230 16.22 -9.45 5.05
N LEU A 231 16.87 -8.43 5.60
CA LEU A 231 16.19 -7.23 6.12
C LEU A 231 15.57 -6.39 5.00
N ASP A 232 16.27 -6.18 3.89
CA ASP A 232 15.75 -5.43 2.73
C ASP A 232 14.63 -6.19 2.01
N HIS A 233 14.70 -7.52 1.98
CA HIS A 233 13.59 -8.35 1.52
C HIS A 233 12.34 -8.15 2.38
N ILE A 234 12.50 -8.17 3.70
CA ILE A 234 11.41 -7.91 4.66
C ILE A 234 10.88 -6.47 4.49
N LEU A 235 11.76 -5.48 4.30
CA LEU A 235 11.35 -4.10 4.01
C LEU A 235 10.47 -4.04 2.75
N LEU A 236 10.89 -4.65 1.64
CA LEU A 236 10.12 -4.64 0.39
C LEU A 236 8.78 -5.38 0.50
N GLN A 237 8.71 -6.48 1.26
CA GLN A 237 7.43 -7.16 1.53
C GLN A 237 6.45 -6.25 2.27
N PHE A 238 6.94 -5.52 3.27
CA PHE A 238 6.13 -4.56 4.01
C PHE A 238 5.70 -3.39 3.10
N LEU A 239 6.62 -2.78 2.37
CA LEU A 239 6.31 -1.68 1.45
C LEU A 239 5.31 -2.10 0.37
N GLY A 240 5.45 -3.30 -0.20
CA GLY A 240 4.50 -3.83 -1.16
C GLY A 240 3.09 -3.95 -0.57
N SER A 241 2.99 -4.43 0.67
CA SER A 241 1.71 -4.55 1.39
C SER A 241 1.12 -3.17 1.71
N SER A 242 1.92 -2.24 2.23
CA SER A 242 1.45 -0.89 2.58
C SER A 242 0.99 -0.11 1.35
N TYR A 243 1.73 -0.16 0.24
CA TYR A 243 1.33 0.52 -1.00
C TYR A 243 0.09 -0.10 -1.65
N LEU A 244 -0.11 -1.41 -1.53
CA LEU A 244 -1.34 -2.07 -2.00
C LEU A 244 -2.54 -1.64 -1.16
N ILE A 245 -2.40 -1.57 0.17
CA ILE A 245 -3.41 -1.00 1.06
C ILE A 245 -3.72 0.45 0.68
N LEU A 246 -2.70 1.29 0.49
CA LEU A 246 -2.89 2.68 0.11
C LEU A 246 -3.61 2.82 -1.24
N MET A 247 -3.30 1.95 -2.20
CA MET A 247 -4.00 1.87 -3.48
C MET A 247 -5.49 1.52 -3.28
N VAL A 248 -5.80 0.55 -2.42
CA VAL A 248 -7.20 0.19 -2.11
C VAL A 248 -7.93 1.35 -1.40
N ILE A 249 -7.27 2.04 -0.46
CA ILE A 249 -7.82 3.22 0.24
C ILE A 249 -8.14 4.36 -0.74
N LEU A 250 -7.39 4.51 -1.84
CA LEU A 250 -7.74 5.52 -2.86
C LEU A 250 -9.13 5.31 -3.45
N GLY A 251 -9.63 4.06 -3.44
CA GLY A 251 -11.02 3.76 -3.78
C GLY A 251 -12.05 4.45 -2.88
N LEU A 252 -11.70 4.87 -1.66
CA LEU A 252 -12.59 5.61 -0.76
C LEU A 252 -12.56 7.13 -0.95
N VAL A 253 -11.54 7.65 -1.65
CA VAL A 253 -11.42 9.09 -1.88
C VAL A 253 -12.58 9.54 -2.78
N ARG A 254 -13.32 10.57 -2.36
CA ARG A 254 -14.38 11.17 -3.19
C ARG A 254 -13.73 11.75 -4.43
N ALA A 255 -14.29 11.43 -5.60
CA ALA A 255 -13.94 12.16 -6.81
C ALA A 255 -14.46 13.59 -6.63
N TYR A 256 -13.59 14.58 -6.81
CA TYR A 256 -14.00 15.98 -6.83
C TYR A 256 -14.66 16.20 -8.19
N GLY A 257 -15.99 16.22 -8.20
CA GLY A 257 -16.83 16.73 -9.29
C GLY A 257 -17.29 18.13 -8.97
#